data_AF-A0A6N9V6S8-F1
#
_entry.id   AF-A0A6N9V6S8-F1
#
_cell.length_a   1.000
_cell.length_b   1.000
_cell.length_c   1.000
_cell.angle_alpha   90.00
_cell.angle_beta   90.00
_cell.angle_gamma   90.00
#
_symmetry.space_group_name_H-M   'P 1'
#
loop_
_entity.id
_entity.type
_entity.pdbx_description
1 polymer ?
#
loop_
_entity_poly.entity_id
_entity_poly.type
_entity_poly.pdbx_seq_one_letter_code
_entity_poly.pdbx_strand_id
1 'polypeptide(L)' 'FATVVDRARAADLTAFAHTGAPFDRIVETLGPPREPGRHPLFQVMLNHRSGARPALRLAGLRATELPQRRPVAKYPLL' A
#
# COMPACT_ATOMS: atom_id res chain seq x y z
N PHE A 1 -7.86 21.01 10.75
CA PHE A 1 -7.31 20.01 9.79
C PHE A 1 -5.79 20.10 9.64
N ALA A 2 -5.18 21.28 9.52
CA ALA A 2 -3.71 21.44 9.35
C ALA A 2 -2.89 20.59 10.34
N THR A 3 -3.20 20.66 11.64
CA THR A 3 -2.51 19.87 12.68
C THR A 3 -2.52 18.35 12.44
N VAL A 4 -3.60 17.81 11.88
CA VAL A 4 -3.70 16.37 11.56
C VAL A 4 -2.81 16.04 10.37
N VAL A 5 -2.78 16.91 9.37
CA VAL A 5 -1.92 16.77 8.19
C VAL A 5 -0.44 16.82 8.60
N ASP A 6 -0.07 17.73 9.50
CA ASP A 6 1.30 17.86 9.98
C ASP A 6 1.77 16.60 10.73
N ARG A 7 0.90 16.03 11.57
CA ARG A 7 1.19 14.77 12.27
C ARG A 7 1.33 13.59 11.31
N ALA A 8 0.43 13.47 10.33
CA ALA A 8 0.51 12.43 9.31
C ALA A 8 1.81 12.55 8.51
N ARG A 9 2.17 13.76 8.08
CA ARG A 9 3.43 14.03 7.38
C ARG A 9 4.65 13.61 8.21
N ALA A 10 4.69 13.96 9.49
CA ALA A 10 5.81 13.60 10.37
C ALA A 10 5.94 12.07 10.55
N ALA A 11 4.82 11.38 10.75
CA ALA A 11 4.78 9.92 10.86
C ALA A 11 5.23 9.25 9.55
N ASP A 12 4.71 9.69 8.40
CA ASP A 12 5.04 9.13 7.09
C ASP A 12 6.52 9.32 6.75
N LEU A 13 7.10 10.51 7.00
CA LEU A 13 8.51 10.75 6.76
C LEU A 13 9.40 9.86 7.63
N THR A 14 9.02 9.63 8.89
CA THR A 14 9.73 8.70 9.78
C THR A 14 9.62 7.26 9.28
N ALA A 15 8.45 6.84 8.82
CA ALA A 15 8.25 5.51 8.26
C ALA A 15 9.04 5.30 6.96
N PHE A 16 9.12 6.31 6.09
CA PHE A 16 9.88 6.24 4.85
C PHE A 16 11.40 6.13 5.05
N ALA A 17 11.93 6.59 6.19
CA ALA A 17 13.32 6.33 6.55
C ALA A 17 13.65 4.83 6.74
N HIS A 18 12.62 3.97 6.87
CA HIS A 18 12.75 2.54 7.17
C HIS A 18 12.14 1.63 6.08
N THR A 19 12.06 2.08 4.82
CA THR A 19 11.39 1.36 3.72
C THR A 19 11.92 -0.05 3.41
N GLY A 20 13.12 -0.40 3.87
CA GLY A 20 13.70 -1.73 3.71
C GLY A 20 13.13 -2.80 4.66
N ALA A 21 12.34 -2.42 5.67
CA ALA A 21 11.81 -3.35 6.66
C ALA A 21 10.71 -4.26 6.05
N PRO A 22 10.87 -5.60 6.06
CA PRO A 22 9.85 -6.51 5.57
C PRO A 22 8.63 -6.52 6.49
N PHE A 23 7.43 -6.41 5.92
CA PHE A 23 6.18 -6.40 6.69
C PHE A 23 6.02 -7.66 7.56
N ASP A 24 6.29 -8.85 7.01
CA ASP A 24 6.13 -10.13 7.73
C ASP A 24 7.04 -10.20 8.97
N ARG A 25 8.24 -9.62 8.91
CA ARG A 25 9.18 -9.57 10.04
C ARG A 25 8.70 -8.61 11.13
N ILE A 26 8.05 -7.52 10.75
CA ILE A 26 7.42 -6.59 11.71
C ILE A 26 6.28 -7.29 12.45
N VAL A 27 5.43 -8.03 11.73
CA VAL A 27 4.34 -8.82 12.36
C VAL A 27 4.90 -9.87 13.30
N GLU A 28 5.91 -10.63 12.87
CA GLU A 28 6.56 -11.66 13.69
C GLU A 28 7.14 -11.07 14.99
N THR A 29 7.82 -9.92 14.89
CA THR A 29 8.47 -9.26 16.03
C THR A 29 7.45 -8.70 17.02
N LEU A 30 6.37 -8.08 16.52
CA LEU A 30 5.34 -7.47 17.36
C LEU A 30 4.37 -8.50 17.95
N GLY A 31 4.25 -9.68 17.34
CA GLY A 31 3.37 -10.76 17.80
C GLY A 31 1.92 -10.37 18.06
N PRO A 32 1.24 -9.59 17.19
CA PRO A 32 -0.12 -9.15 17.45
C PRO A 32 -1.10 -10.34 17.49
N PRO A 33 -2.18 -10.26 18.28
CA PRO A 33 -3.26 -11.25 18.27
C PRO A 33 -3.80 -11.48 16.86
N ARG A 34 -3.99 -12.74 16.48
CA ARG A 34 -4.60 -13.10 15.19
C ARG A 34 -6.10 -13.21 15.34
N GLU A 35 -6.83 -12.42 14.56
CA GLU A 35 -8.28 -12.45 14.48
C GLU A 35 -8.71 -12.79 13.06
N PRO A 36 -9.54 -13.83 12.84
CA PRO A 36 -9.97 -14.23 11.51
C PRO A 36 -10.64 -13.09 10.75
N GLY A 37 -10.23 -12.88 9.49
CA GLY A 37 -10.81 -11.85 8.64
C GLY A 37 -10.34 -10.43 8.96
N ARG A 38 -9.35 -10.27 9.84
CA ARG A 38 -8.69 -8.99 10.12
C ARG A 38 -7.21 -9.07 9.82
N HIS A 39 -6.71 -8.00 9.23
CA HIS A 39 -5.28 -7.87 8.99
C HIS A 39 -4.56 -7.44 10.29
N PRO A 40 -3.38 -8.02 10.60
CA PRO A 40 -2.80 -8.02 11.96
C PRO A 40 -2.37 -6.67 12.52
N LEU A 41 -2.10 -5.66 11.66
CA LEU A 41 -1.60 -4.35 12.10
C LEU A 41 -2.45 -3.16 11.65
N PHE A 42 -3.30 -3.33 10.64
CA PHE A 42 -4.14 -2.26 10.10
C PHE A 42 -5.32 -2.87 9.38
N GLN A 43 -6.41 -2.11 9.26
CA GLN A 43 -7.62 -2.56 8.56
C GLN A 43 -7.94 -1.68 7.34
N VAL A 44 -7.33 -0.49 7.27
CA VAL A 44 -7.45 0.43 6.14
C VAL A 44 -6.07 0.62 5.54
N MET A 45 -5.97 0.47 4.23
CA MET A 45 -4.73 0.69 3.48
C MET A 45 -4.91 1.80 2.46
N LEU A 46 -4.03 2.79 2.52
CA LEU A 46 -3.91 3.83 1.50
C LEU A 46 -2.74 3.51 0.58
N ASN A 47 -2.96 3.57 -0.73
CA ASN A 47 -1.90 3.47 -1.73
C ASN A 47 -2.04 4.59 -2.73
N HIS A 48 -1.15 5.57 -2.64
CA HIS A 48 -1.11 6.70 -3.55
C HIS A 48 -0.06 6.45 -4.63
N ARG A 49 -0.49 6.49 -5.90
CA ARG A 49 0.40 6.45 -7.07
C ARG A 49 0.39 7.83 -7.71
N SER A 50 1.47 8.58 -7.52
CA SER A 50 1.66 9.85 -8.22
C SER A 50 2.31 9.59 -9.58
N GLY A 51 1.80 10.24 -10.63
CA GLY A 51 2.41 10.22 -11.97
C GLY A 51 1.44 9.83 -13.09
N ALA A 52 1.74 10.33 -14.30
CA ALA A 52 1.05 9.90 -15.51
C ALA A 52 1.35 8.42 -15.75
N ARG A 53 0.30 7.64 -16.07
CA ARG A 53 0.48 6.25 -16.42
C ARG A 53 1.23 6.17 -17.75
N PRO A 54 2.41 5.53 -17.82
CA PRO A 54 3.17 5.49 -19.06
C PRO A 54 2.36 4.74 -20.12
N ALA A 55 2.29 5.30 -21.33
CA ALA A 55 1.67 4.63 -22.46
C ALA A 55 2.49 3.38 -22.80
N LEU A 56 1.84 2.21 -22.78
CA LEU A 56 2.49 0.98 -23.21
C LEU A 56 2.76 1.06 -24.71
N ARG A 57 4.03 1.15 -25.10
CA ARG A 57 4.45 1.13 -26.51
C ARG A 57 4.88 -0.29 -26.88
N LEU A 58 4.19 -0.87 -27.85
CA LEU A 58 4.53 -2.14 -28.44
C LEU A 58 4.91 -1.88 -29.91
N ALA A 59 5.93 -2.58 -30.42
CA ALA A 59 6.39 -2.39 -31.79
C ALA A 59 5.23 -2.69 -32.76
N GLY A 60 4.81 -1.66 -33.52
CA GLY A 60 3.75 -1.76 -34.52
C GLY A 60 2.31 -1.92 -33.98
N LEU A 61 2.10 -1.87 -32.66
CA LEU A 61 0.79 -2.14 -32.06
C LEU A 61 0.31 -0.98 -31.18
N ARG A 62 -1.00 -0.71 -31.23
CA ARG A 62 -1.69 0.17 -30.29
C ARG A 62 -2.25 -0.65 -29.15
N ALA A 63 -1.88 -0.31 -27.92
CA ALA A 63 -2.46 -0.87 -26.72
C ALA A 63 -3.38 0.17 -26.05
N THR A 64 -4.57 -0.25 -25.66
CA THR A 64 -5.52 0.56 -24.89
C THR A 64 -5.73 -0.11 -23.54
N GLU A 65 -5.76 0.66 -22.47
CA GLU A 65 -6.04 0.10 -21.16
C GLU A 65 -7.51 -0.29 -21.04
N LEU A 66 -7.77 -1.52 -20.58
CA LEU A 66 -9.11 -1.95 -20.18
C LEU A 66 -9.28 -1.78 -18.66
N PRO A 67 -10.46 -1.33 -18.19
CA PRO A 67 -10.74 -1.22 -16.76
C PRO A 67 -10.57 -2.59 -16.08
N GLN A 68 -9.63 -2.69 -15.14
CA GLN A 68 -9.46 -3.88 -14.32
C GLN A 68 -10.34 -3.76 -13.08
N ARG A 69 -11.38 -4.60 -12.98
CA ARG A 69 -12.16 -4.77 -11.75
C ARG A 69 -11.25 -5.50 -10.75
N ARG A 70 -10.68 -4.81 -9.76
CA ARG A 70 -9.85 -5.44 -8.72
C ARG A 70 -10.70 -5.71 -7.47
N PRO A 71 -11.08 -6.97 -7.16
CA PRO A 71 -11.66 -7.31 -5.86
C PRO A 71 -10.63 -7.84 -4.85
N VAL A 72 -9.35 -7.99 -5.22
CA VAL A 72 -8.37 -8.65 -4.33
C VAL A 72 -7.63 -7.61 -3.50
N ALA A 73 -7.75 -7.73 -2.18
CA ALA A 73 -7.00 -6.93 -1.23
C ALA A 73 -5.49 -7.06 -1.51
N LYS A 74 -4.76 -5.94 -1.44
CA LYS A 74 -3.30 -5.94 -1.68
C LYS A 74 -2.56 -6.84 -0.67
N TYR A 75 -3.13 -6.99 0.52
CA TYR A 75 -2.66 -7.92 1.55
C TYR A 75 -3.75 -8.96 1.84
N PRO A 76 -3.38 -10.24 1.96
CA PRO A 76 -4.32 -11.28 2.35
C PRO A 76 -4.84 -11.01 3.76
N LEU A 77 -6.13 -11.29 3.95
CA LEU A 77 -6.70 -11.41 5.29
C LEU A 77 -6.30 -12.80 5.77
N LEU A 78 -5.45 -12.87 6.80
CA LEU A 78 -5.05 -14.12 7.43
C LEU A 78 -6.22 -14.73 8.22
#